data_AF-A0A1Q3LZV5-F1
#
_entry.id   AF-A0A1Q3LZV5-F1
#
_cell.length_a   1.000
_cell.length_b   1.000
_cell.length_c   1.000
_cell.angle_alpha   90.00
_cell.angle_beta   90.00
_cell.angle_gamma   90.00
#
_symmetry.space_group_name_H-M   'P 1'
#
loop_
_entity.id
_entity.type
_entity.pdbx_description
1 polymer ?
#
loop_
_entity_poly.entity_id
_entity_poly.type
_entity_poly.pdbx_seq_one_letter_code
_entity_poly.pdbx_strand_id
1 'polypeptide(L)'
;MFRELYYWLYELLKKVKTNDNPGFNAFLGISSFQCFNILTLAGIANYFLALDISKDATIYFGVILYVSVTAVNFFTLFRKKEEIAKQYGQLPAKRQSRGKLCLWLYMLMTVGLSMYVIMYLVTPKY
;
A
#
# COMPACT_ATOMS: atom_id res chain seq x y z
N MET A 1 -4.23 -5.26 -11.13
CA MET A 1 -4.83 -4.60 -9.94
C MET A 1 -3.97 -3.45 -9.42
N PHE A 2 -2.75 -3.67 -8.91
CA PHE A 2 -1.94 -2.59 -8.33
C PHE A 2 -1.53 -1.47 -9.30
N ARG A 3 -1.36 -1.77 -10.60
CA ARG A 3 -1.18 -0.74 -11.64
C ARG A 3 -2.38 0.23 -11.72
N GLU A 4 -3.59 -0.30 -11.60
CA GLU A 4 -4.82 0.49 -11.61
C GLU A 4 -4.94 1.33 -10.32
N LEU A 5 -4.65 0.72 -9.16
CA LEU A 5 -4.62 1.43 -7.87
C LEU A 5 -3.60 2.57 -7.88
N TYR A 6 -2.39 2.31 -8.39
CA TYR A 6 -1.35 3.31 -8.59
C TYR A 6 -1.84 4.45 -9.48
N TYR A 7 -2.47 4.15 -10.62
CA TYR A 7 -3.00 5.17 -11.51
C TYR A 7 -4.03 6.07 -10.83
N TRP A 8 -5.01 5.49 -10.14
CA TRP A 8 -6.04 6.28 -9.46
C TRP A 8 -5.49 7.09 -8.28
N LEU A 9 -4.49 6.55 -7.57
CA LEU A 9 -3.82 7.29 -6.51
C LEU A 9 -2.99 8.44 -7.09
N TYR A 10 -2.29 8.21 -8.19
CA TYR A 10 -1.59 9.25 -8.94
C TYR A 10 -2.55 10.38 -9.37
N GLU A 11 -3.69 10.05 -9.96
CA GLU A 11 -4.71 11.02 -10.37
C GLU A 11 -5.35 11.77 -9.19
N LEU A 12 -5.54 11.10 -8.05
CA LEU A 12 -5.99 11.75 -6.82
C LEU A 12 -4.94 12.77 -6.34
N LEU A 13 -3.68 12.33 -6.25
CA LEU A 13 -2.56 13.11 -5.74
C LEU A 13 -2.19 14.29 -6.65
N LYS A 14 -2.39 14.16 -7.97
CA LYS A 14 -2.20 15.24 -8.95
C LYS A 14 -3.12 16.45 -8.71
N LYS A 15 -4.26 16.25 -8.04
CA LYS A 15 -5.20 17.32 -7.68
C LYS A 15 -4.77 18.10 -6.43
N VAL A 16 -3.80 17.57 -5.67
CA VAL A 16 -3.28 18.21 -4.46
C VAL A 16 -2.21 19.22 -4.88
N LYS A 17 -2.50 20.52 -4.70
CA LYS A 17 -1.63 21.61 -5.18
C LYS A 17 -0.23 21.61 -4.58
N THR A 18 -0.07 21.08 -3.37
CA THR A 18 1.21 21.00 -2.65
C THR A 18 2.03 19.75 -2.98
N ASN A 19 1.59 18.95 -3.96
CA ASN A 19 2.24 17.70 -4.33
C ASN A 19 3.09 17.87 -5.59
N ASP A 20 4.39 18.07 -5.39
CA ASP A 20 5.33 18.35 -6.47
C ASP A 20 5.64 17.11 -7.35
N ASN A 21 5.47 15.90 -6.80
CA ASN A 21 5.73 14.65 -7.53
C ASN A 21 4.65 13.59 -7.25
N PRO A 22 3.44 13.76 -7.82
CA PRO A 22 2.31 12.88 -7.55
C PRO A 22 2.55 11.44 -7.99
N GLY A 23 3.37 11.23 -9.04
CA GLY A 23 3.71 9.88 -9.51
C GLY A 23 4.59 9.13 -8.52
N PHE A 24 5.63 9.78 -8.01
CA PHE A 24 6.51 9.20 -7.00
C PHE A 24 5.75 8.97 -5.68
N ASN A 25 4.94 9.94 -5.27
CA ASN A 25 4.15 9.83 -4.04
C ASN A 25 3.08 8.74 -4.12
N ALA A 26 2.43 8.55 -5.28
CA ALA A 26 1.52 7.41 -5.50
C ALA A 26 2.26 6.07 -5.42
N PHE A 27 3.46 6.00 -5.99
CA PHE A 27 4.31 4.81 -5.93
C PHE A 27 4.69 4.44 -4.49
N LEU A 28 5.13 5.43 -3.70
CA LEU A 28 5.43 5.22 -2.28
C LEU A 28 4.18 4.83 -1.51
N GLY A 29 3.04 5.49 -1.75
CA GLY A 29 1.77 5.19 -1.10
C GLY A 29 1.31 3.74 -1.32
N ILE A 30 1.31 3.26 -2.57
CA ILE A 30 0.97 1.85 -2.87
C ILE A 30 1.95 0.89 -2.20
N SER A 31 3.25 1.20 -2.21
CA SER A 31 4.27 0.37 -1.55
C SER A 31 4.03 0.29 -0.04
N SER A 32 3.72 1.41 0.61
CA SER A 32 3.37 1.46 2.03
C SER A 32 2.12 0.65 2.35
N PHE A 33 1.05 0.76 1.55
CA PHE A 33 -0.18 -0.03 1.78
C PHE A 33 0.06 -1.54 1.62
N GLN A 34 0.89 -1.96 0.66
CA GLN A 34 1.27 -3.36 0.53
C GLN A 34 2.08 -3.84 1.74
N CYS A 35 3.01 -3.03 2.24
CA CYS A 35 3.77 -3.35 3.45
C CYS A 35 2.85 -3.48 4.66
N PHE A 36 1.90 -2.57 4.84
CA PHE A 36 0.91 -2.68 5.92
C PHE A 36 0.08 -3.95 5.82
N ASN A 37 -0.36 -4.35 4.62
CA ASN A 37 -1.08 -5.61 4.46
C ASN A 37 -0.23 -6.83 4.87
N ILE A 38 1.05 -6.86 4.48
CA ILE A 38 1.95 -7.97 4.83
C ILE A 38 2.22 -8.00 6.34
N LEU A 39 2.51 -6.85 6.94
CA LEU A 39 2.72 -6.74 8.39
C LEU A 39 1.46 -7.08 9.19
N THR A 40 0.28 -6.73 8.67
CA THR A 40 -1.02 -7.09 9.26
C THR A 40 -1.20 -8.60 9.27
N LEU A 41 -0.91 -9.28 8.15
CA LEU A 41 -0.96 -10.74 8.09
C LEU A 41 0.06 -11.39 9.03
N ALA A 42 1.27 -10.83 9.12
CA ALA A 42 2.29 -11.29 10.06
C ALA A 42 1.83 -11.13 11.52
N GLY A 43 1.19 -10.01 11.87
CA GLY A 43 0.61 -9.79 13.20
C GLY A 43 -0.49 -10.81 13.54
N ILE A 44 -1.39 -11.09 12.59
CA ILE A 44 -2.41 -12.13 12.75
C ILE A 44 -1.76 -13.52 12.94
N ALA A 45 -0.79 -13.87 12.11
CA ALA A 45 -0.08 -15.15 12.24
C ALA A 45 0.64 -15.27 13.58
N ASN A 46 1.32 -14.20 14.02
CA ASN A 46 2.01 -14.16 15.30
C ASN A 46 1.06 -14.36 16.48
N TYR A 47 -0.15 -13.80 16.42
CA TYR A 47 -1.17 -14.00 17.45
C TYR A 47 -1.55 -15.49 17.63
N PHE A 48 -1.69 -16.25 16.53
CA PHE A 48 -2.04 -17.67 16.60
C PHE A 48 -0.84 -18.58 16.91
N LEU A 49 0.35 -18.23 16.42
CA LEU A 49 1.54 -19.06 16.57
C LEU A 49 2.37 -18.73 17.82
N ALA A 50 2.05 -17.62 18.50
CA ALA A 50 2.73 -17.14 19.70
C ALA A 50 4.27 -17.07 19.55
N LEU A 51 4.75 -16.59 18.40
CA LEU A 51 6.18 -16.52 18.14
C LEU A 51 6.82 -15.44 19.03
N ASP A 52 7.98 -15.76 19.60
CA ASP A 52 8.76 -14.79 20.38
C ASP A 52 9.67 -13.96 19.46
N ILE A 53 9.07 -12.96 18.82
CA ILE A 53 9.78 -12.06 17.91
C ILE A 53 10.16 -10.78 18.67
N SER A 54 11.46 -10.47 18.71
CA SER A 54 11.94 -9.25 19.33
C SER A 54 11.52 -8.00 18.55
N LYS A 55 11.44 -6.87 19.27
CA LYS A 55 11.13 -5.55 18.68
C LYS A 55 12.13 -5.18 17.59
N ASP A 56 13.42 -5.39 17.84
CA ASP A 56 14.48 -5.05 16.89
C ASP A 56 14.39 -5.92 15.63
N ALA A 57 14.14 -7.23 15.77
CA ALA A 57 13.91 -8.11 14.64
C ALA A 57 12.71 -7.65 13.79
N THR A 58 11.63 -7.20 14.45
CA THR A 58 10.45 -6.66 13.78
C THR A 58 10.77 -5.38 12.99
N ILE A 59 11.56 -4.48 13.56
CA ILE A 59 11.98 -3.23 12.91
C ILE A 59 12.85 -3.54 11.69
N TYR A 60 13.88 -4.38 11.83
CA TYR A 60 14.75 -4.74 10.71
C TYR A 60 13.99 -5.45 9.60
N PHE A 61 13.11 -6.39 9.96
CA PHE A 61 12.24 -7.05 8.99
C PHE A 61 11.34 -6.05 8.26
N GLY A 62 10.73 -5.11 8.99
CA GLY A 62 9.90 -4.05 8.41
C GLY A 62 10.66 -3.18 7.40
N VAL A 63 11.89 -2.79 7.72
CA VAL A 63 12.76 -2.02 6.80
C VAL A 63 13.11 -2.82 5.55
N ILE A 64 13.56 -4.07 5.71
CA ILE A 64 13.91 -4.96 4.59
C ILE A 64 12.69 -5.20 3.70
N LEU A 65 11.53 -5.45 4.30
CA LEU A 65 10.26 -5.62 3.60
C LEU A 65 9.92 -4.36 2.81
N TYR A 66 9.99 -3.18 3.43
CA TYR A 66 9.69 -1.93 2.76
C TYR A 66 10.60 -1.68 1.56
N VAL A 67 11.91 -1.86 1.73
CA VAL A 67 12.89 -1.72 0.64
C VAL A 67 12.58 -2.70 -0.50
N SER A 68 12.31 -3.96 -0.17
CA SER A 68 12.04 -5.01 -1.15
C SER A 68 10.76 -4.75 -1.95
N VAL A 69 9.66 -4.44 -1.27
CA VAL A 69 8.36 -4.11 -1.90
C VAL A 69 8.51 -2.86 -2.78
N THR A 70 9.16 -1.82 -2.26
CA THR A 70 9.40 -0.56 -2.97
C THR A 70 10.27 -0.78 -4.20
N ALA A 71 11.31 -1.61 -4.13
CA ALA A 71 12.15 -1.96 -5.27
C ALA A 71 11.34 -2.67 -6.37
N VAL A 72 10.51 -3.66 -6.01
CA VAL A 72 9.63 -4.35 -6.98
C VAL A 72 8.63 -3.36 -7.61
N ASN A 73 8.03 -2.50 -6.81
CA ASN A 73 7.08 -1.49 -7.29
C ASN A 73 7.74 -0.42 -8.16
N PHE A 74 9.04 -0.15 -7.97
CA PHE A 74 9.76 0.78 -8.84
C PHE A 74 9.77 0.29 -10.28
N PHE A 75 10.10 -1.00 -10.51
CA PHE A 75 10.15 -1.58 -11.85
C PHE A 75 8.76 -1.87 -12.45
N THR A 76 7.76 -2.14 -11.60
CA THR A 76 6.42 -2.57 -12.06
C THR A 76 5.39 -1.44 -12.14
N LEU A 77 5.56 -0.36 -11.36
CA LEU A 77 4.65 0.79 -11.30
C LEU A 77 5.34 2.07 -11.77
N PHE A 78 6.36 2.54 -11.04
CA PHE A 78 6.91 3.88 -11.25
C PHE A 78 7.61 4.02 -12.61
N ARG A 79 8.48 3.07 -12.97
CA ARG A 79 9.17 3.05 -14.27
C ARG A 79 8.20 2.91 -15.46
N LYS A 80 7.02 2.32 -15.24
CA LYS A 80 5.98 2.10 -16.25
C LYS A 80 4.82 3.09 -16.17
N LYS A 81 4.98 4.21 -15.46
CA LYS A 81 3.90 5.17 -15.17
C LYS A 81 3.19 5.70 -16.41
N GLU A 82 3.90 5.91 -17.52
CA GLU A 82 3.33 6.41 -18.78
C GLU A 82 2.49 5.36 -19.50
N GLU A 83 2.97 4.10 -19.55
CA GLU A 83 2.22 2.94 -20.06
C GLU A 83 0.92 2.78 -19.28
N ILE A 84 1.01 2.84 -17.95
CA ILE A 84 -0.15 2.74 -17.05
C ILE A 84 -1.12 3.90 -17.29
N ALA A 85 -0.63 5.14 -17.38
CA ALA A 85 -1.49 6.30 -17.63
C ALA A 85 -2.24 6.18 -18.96
N LYS A 86 -1.57 5.72 -20.02
CA LYS A 86 -2.21 5.46 -21.31
C LYS A 86 -3.28 4.37 -21.22
N GLN A 87 -3.01 3.30 -20.49
CA GLN A 87 -3.94 2.17 -20.32
C GLN A 87 -5.22 2.55 -19.58
N TYR A 88 -5.10 3.29 -18.47
CA TYR A 88 -6.24 3.57 -17.59
C TYR A 88 -6.90 4.94 -17.82
N GLY A 89 -6.21 5.88 -18.49
CA GLY A 89 -6.73 7.22 -18.78
C GLY A 89 -7.81 7.27 -19.86
N GLN A 90 -7.89 6.25 -20.73
CA GLN A 90 -8.87 6.18 -21.82
C GLN A 90 -10.11 5.35 -21.46
N LEU A 91 -10.27 4.96 -20.19
CA LEU A 91 -11.39 4.12 -19.78
C LEU A 91 -12.72 4.89 -19.74
N PRO A 92 -13.87 4.25 -20.05
CA PRO A 92 -15.19 4.87 -19.93
C PRO A 92 -15.49 5.35 -18.52
N ALA A 93 -16.21 6.47 -18.37
CA ALA A 93 -16.51 7.12 -17.09
C ALA A 93 -17.02 6.14 -16.00
N LYS A 94 -17.94 5.23 -16.36
CA LYS A 94 -18.46 4.20 -15.45
C LYS A 94 -17.36 3.30 -14.88
N ARG A 95 -16.35 2.93 -15.69
CA ARG A 95 -15.23 2.09 -15.25
C ARG A 95 -14.23 2.88 -14.41
N GLN A 96 -14.05 4.17 -14.71
CA GLN A 96 -13.21 5.06 -13.89
C GLN A 96 -13.76 5.19 -12.47
N SER A 97 -15.07 5.40 -12.31
CA SER A 97 -15.70 5.48 -10.98
C SER A 97 -15.51 4.19 -10.17
N ARG A 98 -15.64 3.02 -10.82
CA ARG A 98 -15.34 1.74 -10.16
C ARG A 98 -13.89 1.63 -9.71
N GLY A 99 -12.94 2.06 -10.53
CA GLY A 99 -11.52 2.04 -10.18
C GLY A 99 -11.18 2.93 -8.99
N LYS A 100 -11.75 4.13 -8.94
CA LYS A 100 -11.63 5.05 -7.79
C LYS A 100 -12.27 4.47 -6.52
N LEU A 101 -13.45 3.86 -6.64
CA LEU A 101 -14.09 3.17 -5.52
C LEU A 101 -13.22 2.02 -5.00
N CYS A 102 -12.67 1.20 -5.89
CA CYS A 102 -11.74 0.12 -5.51
C CYS A 102 -10.51 0.67 -4.77
N LEU A 103 -9.95 1.82 -5.20
CA LEU A 103 -8.85 2.47 -4.49
C LEU A 103 -9.26 2.85 -3.06
N TRP A 104 -10.39 3.54 -2.89
CA TRP A 104 -10.86 3.95 -1.57
C TRP A 104 -11.13 2.77 -0.65
N LEU A 105 -11.81 1.75 -1.14
CA LEU A 105 -12.06 0.52 -0.38
C LEU A 105 -10.75 -0.15 0.01
N TYR A 106 -9.78 -0.26 -0.90
CA TYR A 106 -8.47 -0.82 -0.61
C TYR A 106 -7.75 -0.05 0.51
N MET A 107 -7.66 1.28 0.41
CA MET A 107 -7.00 2.10 1.43
C MET A 107 -7.68 2.00 2.80
N LEU A 108 -9.02 2.11 2.83
CA LEU A 108 -9.80 2.02 4.07
C LEU A 108 -9.68 0.64 4.72
N MET A 109 -9.78 -0.44 3.95
CA MET A 109 -9.62 -1.79 4.48
C MET A 109 -8.20 -2.02 4.99
N THR A 110 -7.17 -1.61 4.25
CA THR A 110 -5.77 -1.74 4.69
C THR A 110 -5.53 -1.02 6.01
N VAL A 111 -5.92 0.26 6.11
CA VAL A 111 -5.72 1.05 7.33
C VAL A 111 -6.56 0.49 8.47
N GLY A 112 -7.85 0.23 8.25
CA GLY A 112 -8.77 -0.27 9.28
C GLY A 112 -8.33 -1.63 9.83
N LEU A 113 -7.95 -2.57 8.96
CA LEU A 113 -7.47 -3.88 9.38
C LEU A 113 -6.13 -3.79 10.10
N SER A 114 -5.18 -2.98 9.61
CA SER A 114 -3.89 -2.81 10.27
C SER A 114 -4.04 -2.23 11.68
N MET A 115 -4.93 -1.23 11.85
CA MET A 115 -5.25 -0.66 13.16
C MET A 115 -5.89 -1.68 14.08
N TYR A 116 -6.85 -2.46 13.58
CA TYR A 116 -7.48 -3.53 14.36
C TYR A 116 -6.45 -4.55 14.86
N VAL A 117 -5.55 -5.01 13.99
CA VAL A 117 -4.49 -5.97 14.38
C VAL A 117 -3.56 -5.36 15.42
N ILE A 118 -3.11 -4.12 15.23
CA ILE A 118 -2.22 -3.44 16.19
C ILE A 118 -2.89 -3.28 17.56
N MET A 119 -4.18 -2.88 17.60
CA MET A 119 -4.87 -2.60 18.85
C MET A 119 -5.27 -3.87 19.62
N TYR A 120 -5.65 -4.94 18.91
CA TYR A 120 -6.29 -6.10 19.54
C TYR A 120 -5.46 -7.38 19.50
N LEU A 121 -4.55 -7.54 18.53
CA LEU A 121 -3.81 -8.79 18.31
C LEU A 121 -2.32 -8.67 18.62
N VAL A 122 -1.77 -7.46 18.61
CA VAL A 122 -0.39 -7.21 19.06
C VAL A 122 -0.43 -6.90 20.55
N THR A 123 -0.26 -7.92 21.38
CA THR A 123 -0.21 -7.77 22.84
C THR A 123 1.09 -7.09 23.27
N PRO A 124 1.04 -6.00 24.07
CA PRO A 124 2.23 -5.47 24.70
C PRO A 124 2.72 -6.49 25.73
N LYS A 125 3.92 -7.07 25.50
CA LYS A 125 4.67 -7.76 26.55
C LYS A 125 5.16 -6.70 27.52
N TYR A 126 4.42 -6.47 28.61
CA TYR A 126 4.91 -5.76 29.80
C TYR A 126 5.68 -6.73 30.68
#